data_AF-A0A2E6RKZ5-F1
#
_entry.id   AF-A0A2E6RKZ5-F1
#
_cell.length_a   1.000
_cell.length_b   1.000
_cell.length_c   1.000
_cell.angle_alpha   90.00
_cell.angle_beta   90.00
_cell.angle_gamma   90.00
#
_symmetry.space_group_name_H-M   'P 1'
#
loop_
_entity.id
_entity.type
_entity.pdbx_description
1 polymer ?
#
loop_
_entity_poly.entity_id
_entity_poly.type
_entity_poly.pdbx_seq_one_letter_code
_entity_poly.pdbx_strand_id
1 'polypeptide(L)'
;MATIDLGKIKQVWRGTYNNGTAYTVDDLVSYTDGGVTSTYICVTDSTGNAPSSSGSAHASWNYVAKGVAIPVPLNTQTGAYVAVASDAGKAIYISTGGVTINNSVFSGGDLVTIVNNSGSNQTITQGSGVTLYNAADGATGNRTMALRAVATIWFASASVGYLSGAGVS
;
A
#
# COMPACT_ATOMS: atom_id res chain seq x y z
N MET A 1 -50.88 13.04 -22.07
CA MET A 1 -50.06 11.86 -21.70
C MET A 1 -48.76 12.42 -21.15
N ALA A 2 -48.47 12.20 -19.87
CA ALA A 2 -47.23 12.69 -19.28
C ALA A 2 -46.07 11.81 -19.75
N THR A 3 -45.08 12.42 -20.41
CA THR A 3 -43.81 11.76 -20.72
C THR A 3 -43.03 11.65 -19.42
N ILE A 4 -42.82 10.43 -18.93
CA ILE A 4 -41.87 10.18 -17.85
C ILE A 4 -40.49 10.09 -18.50
N ASP A 5 -39.64 11.09 -18.25
CA ASP A 5 -38.22 11.01 -18.59
C ASP A 5 -37.56 10.03 -17.62
N LEU A 6 -37.07 8.92 -18.16
CA LEU A 6 -36.45 7.85 -17.39
C LEU A 6 -34.96 8.12 -17.10
N GLY A 7 -34.38 9.20 -17.65
CA GLY A 7 -32.96 9.52 -17.53
C GLY A 7 -32.05 8.29 -17.73
N LYS A 8 -30.92 8.26 -17.02
CA LYS A 8 -30.17 7.03 -16.80
C LYS A 8 -30.71 6.32 -15.57
N ILE A 9 -31.51 5.28 -15.78
CA ILE A 9 -32.07 4.46 -14.68
C ILE A 9 -30.99 3.64 -13.93
N LYS A 10 -29.76 3.61 -14.45
CA LYS A 10 -28.63 2.87 -13.90
C LYS A 10 -27.28 3.48 -14.32
N GLN A 11 -26.24 3.21 -13.55
CA GLN A 11 -24.85 3.42 -13.95
C GLN A 11 -24.53 2.65 -15.23
N VAL A 12 -23.77 3.25 -16.14
CA VAL A 12 -23.45 2.66 -17.45
C VAL A 12 -21.94 2.48 -17.58
N TRP A 13 -21.48 1.25 -17.75
CA TRP A 13 -20.09 0.98 -18.10
C TRP A 13 -19.82 1.37 -19.56
N ARG A 14 -18.94 2.34 -19.76
CA ARG A 14 -18.54 2.89 -21.07
C ARG A 14 -17.20 2.35 -21.57
N GLY A 15 -16.54 1.46 -20.82
CA GLY A 15 -15.23 0.92 -21.15
C GLY A 15 -14.08 1.88 -20.78
N THR A 16 -12.96 1.78 -21.49
CA THR A 16 -11.82 2.68 -21.27
C THR A 16 -12.16 4.10 -21.73
N TYR A 17 -11.79 5.10 -20.91
CA TYR A 17 -11.96 6.51 -21.23
C TYR A 17 -11.35 6.85 -22.60
N ASN A 18 -12.09 7.63 -23.38
CA ASN A 18 -11.69 8.15 -24.68
C ASN A 18 -11.99 9.65 -24.73
N ASN A 19 -10.98 10.43 -25.12
CA ASN A 19 -11.05 11.88 -25.13
C ASN A 19 -12.12 12.47 -26.05
N GLY A 20 -12.47 11.78 -27.13
CA GLY A 20 -13.49 12.22 -28.10
C GLY A 20 -14.93 11.83 -27.72
N THR A 21 -15.14 11.06 -26.66
CA THR A 21 -16.46 10.62 -26.24
C THR A 21 -17.07 11.64 -25.28
N ALA A 22 -18.31 12.04 -25.54
CA ALA A 22 -19.12 12.76 -24.56
C ALA A 22 -19.63 11.77 -23.49
N TYR A 23 -19.24 12.02 -22.25
CA TYR A 23 -19.71 11.30 -21.07
C TYR A 23 -20.70 12.17 -20.33
N THR A 24 -21.80 11.57 -19.89
CA THR A 24 -22.77 12.26 -19.02
C THR A 24 -22.75 11.67 -17.62
N VAL A 25 -23.36 12.36 -16.67
CA VAL A 25 -23.46 11.89 -15.28
C VAL A 25 -23.82 10.39 -15.20
N ASP A 26 -23.21 9.67 -14.26
CA ASP A 26 -23.32 8.23 -14.02
C ASP A 26 -22.70 7.29 -15.06
N ASP A 27 -21.98 7.82 -16.06
CA ASP A 27 -21.09 7.00 -16.88
C ASP A 27 -19.87 6.53 -16.10
N LEU A 28 -19.61 5.23 -16.16
CA LEU A 28 -18.44 4.59 -15.59
C LEU A 28 -17.38 4.34 -16.66
N VAL A 29 -16.12 4.65 -16.38
CA VAL A 29 -14.98 4.36 -17.26
C VAL A 29 -13.81 3.76 -16.50
N SER A 30 -12.98 2.97 -17.18
CA SER A 30 -11.61 2.71 -16.73
C SER A 30 -10.67 3.77 -17.27
N TYR A 31 -9.73 4.23 -16.46
CA TYR A 31 -8.67 5.12 -16.90
C TYR A 31 -7.38 4.87 -16.13
N THR A 32 -6.25 4.94 -16.82
CA THR A 32 -4.92 4.73 -16.25
C THR A 32 -4.21 6.07 -16.12
N ASP A 33 -3.82 6.42 -14.90
CA ASP A 33 -3.06 7.62 -14.57
C ASP A 33 -1.84 7.23 -13.73
N GLY A 34 -0.65 7.71 -14.11
CA GLY A 34 0.60 7.33 -13.45
C GLY A 34 0.85 5.81 -13.38
N GLY A 35 0.33 5.03 -14.34
CA GLY A 35 0.41 3.56 -14.33
C GLY A 35 -0.63 2.86 -13.46
N VAL A 36 -1.54 3.59 -12.82
CA VAL A 36 -2.61 3.04 -11.98
C VAL A 36 -3.94 3.06 -12.73
N THR A 37 -4.41 1.88 -13.14
CA THR A 37 -5.75 1.73 -13.71
C THR A 37 -6.79 1.77 -12.60
N SER A 38 -7.74 2.69 -12.71
CA SER A 38 -8.83 2.88 -11.76
C SER A 38 -10.18 2.98 -12.49
N THR A 39 -11.26 2.79 -11.75
CA THR A 39 -12.62 3.00 -12.25
C THR A 39 -13.16 4.33 -11.73
N TYR A 40 -13.73 5.11 -12.64
CA TYR A 40 -14.26 6.44 -12.37
C TYR A 40 -15.73 6.52 -12.75
N ILE A 41 -16.47 7.40 -12.09
CA ILE A 41 -17.83 7.80 -12.44
C ILE A 41 -17.84 9.27 -12.85
N CYS A 42 -18.47 9.58 -13.97
CA CYS A 42 -18.71 10.93 -14.42
C CYS A 42 -19.76 11.58 -13.52
N VAL A 43 -19.46 12.75 -12.96
CA VAL A 43 -20.37 13.48 -12.04
C VAL A 43 -20.86 14.80 -12.63
N THR A 44 -20.35 15.19 -13.79
CA THR A 44 -20.80 16.34 -14.57
C THR A 44 -20.49 16.08 -16.03
N ASP A 45 -21.42 16.38 -16.93
CA ASP A 45 -21.24 16.18 -18.38
C ASP A 45 -19.87 16.70 -18.84
N SER A 46 -19.13 15.82 -19.53
CA SER A 46 -17.71 16.03 -19.81
C SER A 46 -17.31 15.42 -21.14
N THR A 47 -16.52 16.15 -21.89
CA THR A 47 -15.86 15.70 -23.12
C THR A 47 -14.43 16.23 -23.08
N GLY A 48 -13.45 15.41 -23.41
CA GLY A 48 -12.06 15.87 -23.47
C GLY A 48 -11.33 16.03 -22.12
N ASN A 49 -12.00 15.79 -20.98
CA ASN A 49 -11.37 15.89 -19.66
C ASN A 49 -11.05 14.51 -19.10
N ALA A 50 -9.76 14.19 -19.01
CA ALA A 50 -9.28 12.93 -18.44
C ALA A 50 -9.79 12.73 -17.01
N PRO A 51 -10.18 11.50 -16.62
CA PRO A 51 -10.72 11.23 -15.28
C PRO A 51 -9.81 11.61 -14.11
N SER A 52 -8.50 11.53 -14.27
CA SER A 52 -7.53 12.01 -13.30
C SER A 52 -6.26 12.52 -13.98
N SER A 53 -5.47 13.29 -13.24
CA SER A 53 -4.11 13.65 -13.61
C SER A 53 -3.23 13.67 -12.36
N SER A 54 -2.05 13.04 -12.45
CA SER A 54 -1.09 12.99 -11.34
C SER A 54 -1.70 12.43 -10.04
N GLY A 55 -2.61 11.46 -10.16
CA GLY A 55 -3.25 10.77 -9.04
C GLY A 55 -4.42 11.52 -8.39
N SER A 56 -4.80 12.69 -8.93
CA SER A 56 -5.95 13.48 -8.48
C SER A 56 -7.06 13.47 -9.52
N ALA A 57 -8.30 13.20 -9.10
CA ALA A 57 -9.44 13.19 -10.02
C ALA A 57 -9.73 14.59 -10.57
N HIS A 58 -10.10 14.68 -11.84
CA HIS A 58 -10.63 15.91 -12.43
C HIS A 58 -12.03 16.21 -11.86
N ALA A 59 -12.45 17.48 -11.80
CA ALA A 59 -13.73 17.89 -11.19
C ALA A 59 -14.97 17.20 -11.78
N SER A 60 -14.91 16.75 -13.04
CA SER A 60 -15.99 16.01 -13.71
C SER A 60 -16.08 14.53 -13.32
N TRP A 61 -15.16 14.01 -12.50
CA TRP A 61 -15.02 12.58 -12.24
C TRP A 61 -14.76 12.30 -10.76
N ASN A 62 -15.35 11.22 -10.25
CA ASN A 62 -15.03 10.66 -8.93
C ASN A 62 -14.49 9.23 -9.07
N TYR A 63 -13.61 8.81 -8.15
CA TYR A 63 -13.19 7.41 -8.04
C TYR A 63 -14.35 6.55 -7.55
N VAL A 64 -14.64 5.47 -8.28
CA VAL A 64 -15.47 4.36 -7.78
C VAL A 64 -14.59 3.31 -7.13
N ALA A 65 -13.46 3.01 -7.77
CA ALA A 65 -12.42 2.16 -7.21
C ALA A 65 -11.06 2.65 -7.71
N LYS A 66 -10.15 2.96 -6.79
CA LYS A 66 -8.78 3.34 -7.12
C LYS A 66 -7.92 2.07 -7.18
N GLY A 67 -7.19 1.89 -8.28
CA GLY A 67 -6.20 0.83 -8.38
C GLY A 67 -5.01 1.07 -7.46
N VAL A 68 -4.12 0.07 -7.37
CA VAL A 68 -2.86 0.17 -6.62
C VAL A 68 -1.70 -0.06 -7.59
N ALA A 69 -0.75 0.88 -7.65
CA ALA A 69 0.42 0.79 -8.54
C ALA A 69 1.33 -0.39 -8.18
N ILE A 70 1.65 -0.50 -6.89
CA ILE A 70 2.55 -1.50 -6.32
C ILE A 70 1.91 -1.98 -5.02
N PRO A 71 1.41 -3.24 -4.96
CA PRO A 71 0.70 -3.74 -3.78
C PRO A 71 1.53 -3.74 -2.50
N VAL A 72 2.86 -3.90 -2.61
CA VAL A 72 3.82 -3.79 -1.51
C VAL A 72 4.95 -2.85 -1.93
N PRO A 73 4.84 -1.54 -1.65
CA PRO A 73 5.87 -0.57 -2.05
C PRO A 73 7.22 -0.88 -1.40
N LEU A 74 8.29 -0.62 -2.14
CA LEU A 74 9.66 -0.78 -1.67
C LEU A 74 10.12 0.49 -0.93
N ASN A 75 10.73 0.32 0.25
CA ASN A 75 11.45 1.37 0.96
C ASN A 75 12.95 0.98 1.03
N THR A 76 13.74 1.46 0.08
CA THR A 76 15.18 1.16 0.01
C THR A 76 15.96 1.93 1.08
N GLN A 77 16.73 1.20 1.89
CA GLN A 77 17.55 1.77 2.96
C GLN A 77 19.01 1.31 2.84
N THR A 78 19.94 2.27 2.86
CA THR A 78 21.38 2.03 2.64
C THR A 78 22.23 2.16 3.90
N GLY A 79 21.60 2.23 5.07
CA GLY A 79 22.23 2.32 6.38
C GLY A 79 21.25 1.91 7.47
N ALA A 80 21.68 2.07 8.73
CA ALA A 80 20.82 1.80 9.88
C ALA A 80 19.53 2.60 9.78
N TYR A 81 18.40 1.93 9.97
CA TYR A 81 17.09 2.52 9.76
C TYR A 81 16.20 2.30 10.98
N VAL A 82 15.48 3.34 11.38
CA VAL A 82 14.40 3.23 12.35
C VAL A 82 13.10 3.22 11.56
N ALA A 83 12.34 2.14 11.67
CA ALA A 83 11.07 2.01 10.98
C ALA A 83 10.11 3.13 11.44
N VAL A 84 9.30 3.63 10.51
CA VAL A 84 8.31 4.68 10.74
C VAL A 84 6.92 4.18 10.43
N ALA A 85 5.88 4.86 10.93
CA ALA A 85 4.49 4.45 10.71
C ALA A 85 4.13 4.28 9.21
N SER A 86 4.76 5.06 8.34
CA SER A 86 4.54 4.96 6.88
C SER A 86 5.09 3.69 6.23
N ASP A 87 5.83 2.85 6.97
CA ASP A 87 6.31 1.55 6.49
C ASP A 87 5.25 0.44 6.60
N ALA A 88 4.11 0.71 7.24
CA ALA A 88 2.99 -0.22 7.26
C ALA A 88 2.57 -0.55 5.81
N GLY A 89 2.52 -1.85 5.49
CA GLY A 89 2.23 -2.37 4.16
C GLY A 89 3.41 -2.31 3.17
N LYS A 90 4.61 -1.92 3.60
CA LYS A 90 5.81 -1.81 2.74
C LYS A 90 6.85 -2.90 3.00
N ALA A 91 7.79 -3.00 2.07
CA ALA A 91 9.01 -3.78 2.23
C ALA A 91 10.21 -2.85 2.46
N ILE A 92 10.75 -2.83 3.68
CA ILE A 92 12.01 -2.19 4.01
C ILE A 92 13.13 -3.04 3.43
N TYR A 93 13.81 -2.54 2.41
CA TYR A 93 14.84 -3.24 1.66
C TYR A 93 16.21 -2.69 2.03
N ILE A 94 16.86 -3.32 3.01
CA ILE A 94 18.04 -2.78 3.69
C ILE A 94 19.33 -3.43 3.19
N SER A 95 20.36 -2.63 2.92
CA SER A 95 21.68 -3.15 2.50
C SER A 95 22.72 -3.23 3.62
N THR A 96 22.53 -2.55 4.75
CA THR A 96 23.41 -2.62 5.93
C THR A 96 22.81 -1.88 7.14
N GLY A 97 23.37 -2.07 8.34
CA GLY A 97 23.07 -1.29 9.56
C GLY A 97 21.88 -1.78 10.39
N GLY A 98 21.04 -2.66 9.86
CA GLY A 98 19.87 -3.20 10.56
C GLY A 98 18.67 -2.24 10.67
N VAL A 99 17.54 -2.79 11.10
CA VAL A 99 16.26 -2.09 11.24
C VAL A 99 15.82 -2.08 12.69
N THR A 100 15.49 -0.92 13.24
CA THR A 100 14.95 -0.78 14.59
C THR A 100 13.43 -0.62 14.56
N ILE A 101 12.74 -1.42 15.35
CA ILE A 101 11.28 -1.35 15.54
C ILE A 101 11.02 -0.76 16.92
N ASN A 102 10.58 0.49 16.98
CA ASN A 102 10.22 1.16 18.22
C ASN A 102 8.75 0.92 18.59
N ASN A 103 8.44 1.00 19.88
CA ASN A 103 7.06 0.93 20.37
C ASN A 103 6.21 2.07 19.83
N SER A 104 4.91 1.82 19.61
CA SER A 104 3.94 2.82 19.14
C SER A 104 4.26 3.47 17.79
N VAL A 105 5.13 2.86 16.97
CA VAL A 105 5.31 3.22 15.56
C VAL A 105 4.21 2.60 14.70
N PHE A 106 3.87 1.35 14.99
CA PHE A 106 2.82 0.58 14.30
C PHE A 106 1.65 0.33 15.23
N SER A 107 0.50 -0.04 14.66
CA SER A 107 -0.75 -0.34 15.35
C SER A 107 -1.20 -1.78 15.10
N GLY A 108 -2.19 -2.24 15.86
CA GLY A 108 -2.79 -3.56 15.63
C GLY A 108 -3.33 -3.69 14.20
N GLY A 109 -2.95 -4.75 13.51
CA GLY A 109 -3.28 -5.01 12.11
C GLY A 109 -2.20 -4.60 11.11
N ASP A 110 -1.22 -3.77 11.51
CA ASP A 110 -0.14 -3.37 10.62
C ASP A 110 0.79 -4.55 10.30
N LEU A 111 1.38 -4.50 9.12
CA LEU A 111 2.35 -5.48 8.65
C LEU A 111 3.54 -4.77 8.02
N VAL A 112 4.75 -5.22 8.35
CA VAL A 112 5.99 -4.71 7.76
C VAL A 112 6.83 -5.88 7.28
N THR A 113 7.30 -5.81 6.05
CA THR A 113 8.30 -6.75 5.53
C THR A 113 9.67 -6.10 5.57
N ILE A 114 10.69 -6.85 5.98
CA ILE A 114 12.08 -6.44 5.99
C ILE A 114 12.85 -7.44 5.14
N VAL A 115 13.62 -6.95 4.18
CA VAL A 115 14.48 -7.76 3.31
C VAL A 115 15.93 -7.40 3.59
N ASN A 116 16.73 -8.39 4.01
CA ASN A 116 18.16 -8.23 4.11
C ASN A 116 18.80 -8.32 2.71
N ASN A 117 18.94 -7.17 2.04
CA ASN A 117 19.65 -7.06 0.77
C ASN A 117 21.17 -6.91 0.94
N SER A 118 21.77 -7.53 1.96
CA SER A 118 23.21 -7.55 2.15
C SER A 118 23.80 -8.97 1.98
N GLY A 119 25.13 -9.03 1.87
CA GLY A 119 25.90 -10.28 1.93
C GLY A 119 26.28 -10.69 3.36
N SER A 120 25.71 -10.05 4.37
CA SER A 120 26.03 -10.26 5.78
C SER A 120 24.76 -10.39 6.60
N ASN A 121 24.89 -10.80 7.86
CA ASN A 121 23.75 -10.81 8.77
C ASN A 121 23.35 -9.38 9.11
N GLN A 122 22.05 -9.13 9.24
CA GLN A 122 21.49 -7.85 9.69
C GLN A 122 20.70 -8.07 10.98
N THR A 123 20.55 -7.03 11.78
CA THR A 123 19.79 -7.10 13.03
C THR A 123 18.45 -6.39 12.87
N ILE A 124 17.38 -7.08 13.26
CA ILE A 124 16.13 -6.42 13.63
C ILE A 124 16.22 -6.13 15.13
N THR A 125 16.29 -4.85 15.47
CA THR A 125 16.40 -4.38 16.85
C THR A 125 15.00 -4.21 17.42
N GLN A 126 14.71 -4.92 18.50
CA GLN A 126 13.50 -4.72 19.29
C GLN A 126 13.72 -3.48 20.17
N GLY A 127 12.99 -2.40 19.89
CA GLY A 127 13.02 -1.19 20.70
C GLY A 127 12.44 -1.41 22.11
N SER A 128 12.69 -0.45 23.00
CA SER A 128 12.12 -0.49 24.34
C SER A 128 10.59 -0.39 24.29
N GLY A 129 9.90 -1.18 25.12
CA GLY A 129 8.44 -1.16 25.26
C GLY A 129 7.66 -1.90 24.16
N VAL A 130 8.32 -2.47 23.15
CA VAL A 130 7.70 -3.39 22.18
C VAL A 130 8.25 -4.80 22.39
N THR A 131 7.40 -5.80 22.24
CA THR A 131 7.78 -7.22 22.24
C THR A 131 7.59 -7.80 20.85
N LEU A 132 8.66 -8.31 20.26
CA LEU A 132 8.67 -9.03 18.99
C LEU A 132 8.85 -10.52 19.26
N TYR A 133 7.79 -11.29 19.15
CA TYR A 133 7.83 -12.75 19.28
C TYR A 133 8.31 -13.36 17.97
N ASN A 134 9.41 -14.11 18.02
CA ASN A 134 9.81 -14.97 16.92
C ASN A 134 8.79 -16.12 16.79
N ALA A 135 8.14 -16.24 15.64
CA ALA A 135 7.08 -17.22 15.44
C ALA A 135 7.61 -18.67 15.44
N ALA A 136 8.92 -18.86 15.26
CA ALA A 136 9.53 -20.19 15.27
C ALA A 136 9.55 -20.82 16.68
N ASP A 137 9.82 -20.03 17.71
CA ASP A 137 10.15 -20.53 19.06
C ASP A 137 9.66 -19.63 20.22
N GLY A 138 9.02 -18.50 19.91
CA GLY A 138 8.54 -17.53 20.89
C GLY A 138 9.62 -16.62 21.48
N ALA A 139 10.88 -16.70 21.01
CA ALA A 139 11.96 -15.85 21.52
C ALA A 139 11.67 -14.36 21.29
N THR A 140 12.12 -13.50 22.21
CA THR A 140 11.95 -12.03 22.17
C THR A 140 13.31 -11.33 22.25
N GLY A 141 13.38 -10.03 21.97
CA GLY A 141 14.64 -9.30 21.81
C GLY A 141 15.08 -9.14 20.36
N ASN A 142 16.34 -8.75 20.17
CA ASN A 142 16.90 -8.55 18.85
C ASN A 142 16.98 -9.87 18.07
N ARG A 143 16.59 -9.81 16.79
CA ARG A 143 16.66 -10.94 15.86
C ARG A 143 17.76 -10.71 14.85
N THR A 144 18.50 -11.75 14.54
CA THR A 144 19.45 -11.79 13.46
C THR A 144 18.75 -12.31 12.21
N MET A 145 18.87 -11.57 11.11
CA MET A 145 18.48 -11.99 9.77
C MET A 145 19.73 -12.45 9.02
N ALA A 146 19.76 -13.68 8.54
CA ALA A 146 20.80 -14.17 7.65
C ALA A 146 20.85 -13.36 6.35
N LEU A 147 21.96 -13.46 5.61
CA LEU A 147 22.09 -12.87 4.27
C LEU A 147 20.92 -13.28 3.36
N ARG A 148 20.35 -12.31 2.63
CA ARG A 148 19.18 -12.50 1.76
C ARG A 148 17.90 -13.00 2.47
N ALA A 149 17.87 -13.06 3.80
CA ALA A 149 16.68 -13.41 4.54
C ALA A 149 15.59 -12.34 4.36
N VAL A 150 14.35 -12.80 4.45
CA VAL A 150 13.15 -11.95 4.49
C VAL A 150 12.44 -12.24 5.79
N ALA A 151 12.13 -11.18 6.53
CA ALA A 151 11.31 -11.25 7.74
C ALA A 151 10.03 -10.44 7.51
N THR A 152 8.91 -10.94 8.01
CA THR A 152 7.66 -10.18 8.08
C THR A 152 7.24 -10.09 9.54
N ILE A 153 6.82 -8.90 9.94
CA ILE A 153 6.30 -8.61 11.27
C ILE A 153 4.83 -8.23 11.12
N TRP A 154 3.94 -8.94 11.80
CA TRP A 154 2.54 -8.55 11.96
C TRP A 154 2.31 -8.04 13.38
N PHE A 155 1.72 -6.86 13.52
CA PHE A 155 1.49 -6.22 14.81
C PHE A 155 0.11 -6.58 15.35
N ALA A 156 0.05 -7.23 16.51
CA ALA A 156 -1.20 -7.48 17.23
C ALA A 156 -1.67 -6.24 18.02
N SER A 157 -0.73 -5.37 18.39
CA SER A 157 -0.99 -4.08 19.02
C SER A 157 0.21 -3.16 18.78
N ALA A 158 0.14 -1.93 19.33
CA ALA A 158 1.25 -0.98 19.27
C ALA A 158 2.54 -1.46 19.97
N SER A 159 2.43 -2.47 20.84
CA SER A 159 3.52 -2.98 21.68
C SER A 159 3.82 -4.46 21.48
N VAL A 160 3.08 -5.16 20.61
CA VAL A 160 3.26 -6.60 20.37
C VAL A 160 3.25 -6.89 18.88
N GLY A 161 4.35 -7.48 18.40
CA GLY A 161 4.49 -7.97 17.02
C GLY A 161 4.91 -9.44 16.99
N TYR A 162 4.46 -10.14 15.94
CA TYR A 162 4.86 -11.51 15.61
C TYR A 162 5.74 -11.45 14.38
N LEU A 163 7.00 -11.86 14.54
CA LEU A 163 8.03 -11.84 13.52
C LEU A 163 8.27 -13.26 13.01
N SER A 164 8.33 -13.43 11.70
CA SER A 164 8.65 -14.70 11.06
C SER A 164 9.47 -14.49 9.81
N GLY A 165 10.34 -15.45 9.48
CA GLY A 165 11.15 -15.42 8.26
C GLY A 165 12.17 -16.55 8.23
N ALA A 166 12.42 -17.12 7.05
CA ALA A 166 13.48 -18.10 6.89
C ALA A 166 14.85 -17.43 7.12
N GLY A 167 15.71 -18.06 7.93
CA GLY A 167 17.02 -17.50 8.29
C GLY A 167 16.93 -16.36 9.30
N VAL A 168 15.85 -16.26 10.07
CA VAL A 168 15.69 -15.31 11.17
C VAL A 168 15.78 -16.07 12.51
N SER A 169 16.63 -15.60 13.43
CA SER A 169 16.89 -16.21 14.75
C SER A 169 17.12 -15.16 15.82
#